data_AF-A0A850F517-F1
#
_entry.id   AF-A0A850F517-F1
#
_cell.length_a   1.000
_cell.length_b   1.000
_cell.length_c   1.000
_cell.angle_alpha   90.00
_cell.angle_beta   90.00
_cell.angle_gamma   90.00
#
_symmetry.space_group_name_H-M   'P 1'
#
loop_
_entity.id
_entity.type
_entity.pdbx_description
1 polymer ?
#
loop_
_entity_poly.entity_id
_entity_poly.type
_entity_poly.pdbx_seq_one_letter_code
_entity_poly.pdbx_strand_id
1 'polypeptide(L)'
;MNKQRLIQLIHIARNDLQMDEDTYRQMLQGLTGKASTKGMDITQLNRVLESMKKKGFRIKPAGKAKSGIPLDSHPQSKKIRALWLEMADAGVIRDRSEKALTLWVKRETGISALRWLNAEQASSVIEKLKKWQRRATGAKR
;
A
#
# COMPACT_ATOMS: atom_id res chain seq x y z
N MET A 1 15.14 17.18 1.50
CA MET A 1 13.92 16.78 2.25
C MET A 1 13.04 18.02 2.37
N ASN A 2 11.78 17.99 1.90
CA ASN A 2 10.93 19.20 1.84
C ASN A 2 10.34 19.53 3.22
N LYS A 3 10.25 20.82 3.58
CA LYS A 3 9.69 21.33 4.84
C LYS A 3 8.31 20.74 5.16
N GLN A 4 7.43 20.65 4.16
CA GLN A 4 6.09 20.07 4.31
C GLN A 4 6.13 18.60 4.74
N ARG A 5 7.07 17.82 4.20
CA ARG A 5 7.21 16.39 4.53
C ARG A 5 7.72 16.18 5.96
N LEU A 6 8.60 17.06 6.44
CA LEU A 6 9.07 17.03 7.83
C LEU A 6 7.92 17.34 8.80
N ILE A 7 7.12 18.35 8.49
CA ILE A 7 5.93 18.70 9.30
C ILE A 7 4.97 17.51 9.37
N GLN A 8 4.68 16.87 8.24
CA GLN A 8 3.84 15.66 8.20
C GLN A 8 4.39 14.54 9.08
N LEU A 9 5.69 14.25 9.01
CA LEU A 9 6.32 13.20 9.83
C LEU A 9 6.23 13.52 11.33
N ILE A 10 6.38 14.79 11.72
CA ILE A 10 6.24 15.22 13.11
C ILE A 10 4.79 15.02 13.60
N HIS A 11 3.79 15.33 12.78
CA HIS A 11 2.39 15.08 13.13
C HIS A 11 2.07 13.58 13.24
N ILE A 12 2.63 12.75 12.35
CA ILE A 12 2.51 11.30 12.44
C ILE A 12 3.17 10.79 13.72
N ALA A 13 4.38 11.28 14.04
CA ALA A 13 5.11 10.92 15.25
C ALA A 13 4.35 11.30 16.52
N ARG A 14 3.68 12.46 16.54
CA ARG A 14 2.80 12.87 17.65
C ARG A 14 1.72 11.82 17.90
N ASN A 15 1.05 11.37 16.84
CA ASN A 15 -0.03 10.38 16.94
C ASN A 15 0.50 9.00 17.34
N ASP A 16 1.64 8.57 16.77
CA ASP A 16 2.27 7.27 17.06
C ASP A 16 2.76 7.18 18.51
N LEU A 17 3.26 8.28 19.05
CA LEU A 17 3.69 8.41 20.44
C LEU A 17 2.54 8.77 21.40
N GLN A 18 1.30 8.86 20.91
CA GLN A 18 0.11 9.25 21.68
C GLN A 18 0.32 10.52 22.53
N MET A 19 1.04 11.50 21.99
CA MET A 19 1.30 12.76 22.68
C MET A 19 0.07 13.67 22.63
N ASP A 20 -0.38 14.09 23.80
CA ASP A 20 -1.40 15.13 23.92
C ASP A 20 -0.90 16.47 23.36
N GLU A 21 -1.84 17.39 23.13
CA GLU A 21 -1.53 18.67 22.49
C GLU A 21 -0.61 19.56 23.32
N ASP A 22 -0.79 19.57 24.63
CA ASP A 22 -0.04 20.43 25.53
C ASP A 22 1.40 19.92 25.69
N THR A 23 1.59 18.62 25.90
CA THR A 23 2.91 17.97 25.91
C THR A 23 3.62 18.15 24.57
N TYR A 24 2.90 18.07 23.45
CA TYR A 24 3.46 18.33 22.14
C TYR A 24 3.92 19.79 21.98
N ARG A 25 3.09 20.77 22.37
CA ARG A 25 3.45 22.20 22.31
C ARG A 25 4.62 22.54 23.23
N GLN A 26 4.65 21.98 24.45
CA GLN A 26 5.76 22.15 25.39
C GLN A 26 7.07 21.56 24.83
N MET A 27 7.01 20.38 24.21
CA MET A 27 8.18 19.78 23.55
C MET A 27 8.69 20.67 22.41
N LEU A 28 7.79 21.23 21.58
CA LEU A 28 8.18 22.14 20.50
C LEU A 28 8.83 23.42 21.05
N GLN A 29 8.25 24.02 22.08
CA GLN A 29 8.80 25.20 22.74
C GLN A 29 10.18 24.92 23.36
N GLY A 30 10.33 23.80 24.08
CA GLY A 30 11.61 23.43 24.70
C GLY A 30 12.73 23.14 23.70
N LEU A 31 12.40 22.63 22.50
CA LEU A 31 13.40 22.29 21.48
C LEU A 31 13.73 23.44 20.51
N THR A 32 12.76 24.32 20.25
CA THR A 32 12.87 25.29 19.14
C THR A 32 12.51 26.72 19.54
N GLY A 33 11.99 26.94 20.76
CA GLY A 33 11.44 28.22 21.21
C GLY A 33 10.11 28.60 20.56
N LYS A 34 9.53 27.74 19.71
CA LYS A 34 8.30 28.02 18.95
C LYS A 34 7.23 26.99 19.27
N ALA A 35 5.99 27.46 19.47
CA ALA A 35 4.84 26.59 19.72
C ALA A 35 4.22 25.97 18.45
N SER A 36 4.74 26.30 17.26
CA SER A 36 4.16 25.87 15.99
C SER A 36 5.20 25.48 14.95
N THR A 37 4.97 24.36 14.28
CA THR A 37 5.80 23.81 13.20
C THR A 37 5.74 24.65 11.91
N LYS A 38 4.72 25.51 11.75
CA LYS A 38 4.58 26.39 10.57
C LYS A 38 5.69 27.43 10.49
N GLY A 39 6.06 28.00 11.63
CA GLY A 39 7.11 29.02 11.75
C GLY A 39 8.52 28.46 11.90
N MET A 40 8.71 27.14 11.88
CA MET A 40 10.02 26.51 12.05
C MET A 40 10.81 26.44 10.74
N ASP A 41 12.13 26.54 10.87
CA ASP A 41 13.06 26.25 9.78
C ASP A 41 13.31 24.73 9.65
N ILE A 42 13.81 24.27 8.50
CA ILE A 42 14.14 22.87 8.22
C ILE A 42 15.08 22.31 9.30
N THR A 43 16.05 23.10 9.75
CA THR A 43 16.99 22.70 10.81
C THR A 43 16.27 22.42 12.13
N GLN A 44 15.32 23.29 12.49
CA GLN A 44 14.51 23.15 13.70
C GLN A 44 13.58 21.92 13.61
N LEU A 45 12.97 21.69 12.45
CA LEU A 45 12.10 20.54 12.22
C LEU A 45 12.86 19.21 12.30
N ASN A 46 14.09 19.15 11.79
CA ASN A 46 14.94 17.96 11.93
C ASN A 46 15.28 17.69 13.40
N ARG A 47 15.61 18.71 14.18
CA ARG A 47 15.90 18.57 15.63
C ARG A 47 14.69 18.02 16.41
N VAL A 48 13.48 18.50 16.08
CA VAL A 48 12.23 17.97 16.67
C VAL A 48 12.04 16.50 16.30
N LEU A 49 12.20 16.17 15.01
CA LEU A 49 12.04 14.81 14.51
C LEU A 49 13.06 13.85 15.15
N GLU A 50 14.29 14.28 15.36
CA GLU A 50 15.32 13.50 16.07
C GLU A 50 14.97 13.26 17.54
N SER A 51 14.44 14.28 18.23
CA SER A 51 13.95 14.10 19.61
C SER A 51 12.81 13.09 19.67
N MET A 52 11.87 13.15 18.73
CA MET A 52 10.79 12.16 18.61
C MET A 52 11.33 10.77 18.31
N LYS A 53 12.36 10.64 17.47
CA LYS A 53 13.03 9.35 17.23
C LYS A 53 13.66 8.78 18.49
N LYS A 54 14.31 9.61 19.30
CA LYS A 54 14.87 9.20 20.61
C LYS A 54 13.78 8.73 21.58
N LYS A 55 12.59 9.32 21.52
CA LYS A 55 11.41 8.92 22.30
C LYS A 55 10.74 7.62 21.81
N GLY A 56 11.24 7.01 20.72
CA GLY A 56 10.74 5.74 20.21
C GLY A 56 10.10 5.83 18.82
N PHE A 57 9.98 7.03 18.23
CA PHE A 57 9.42 7.16 16.89
C PHE A 57 10.38 6.56 15.86
N ARG A 58 9.98 5.44 15.26
CA ARG A 58 10.73 4.86 14.15
C ARG A 58 10.08 5.33 12.85
N ILE A 59 10.83 6.11 12.06
CA ILE A 59 10.43 6.35 10.67
C ILE A 59 10.50 5.00 9.98
N LYS A 60 9.35 4.34 9.85
CA LYS A 60 9.21 3.23 8.92
C LYS A 60 9.67 3.80 7.58
N PRO A 61 10.74 3.27 6.96
CA PRO A 61 11.05 3.66 5.59
C PRO A 61 9.75 3.51 4.82
N ALA A 62 9.47 4.43 3.89
CA ALA A 62 8.37 4.26 2.96
C ALA A 62 8.69 2.98 2.19
N GLY A 63 8.32 1.82 2.76
CA GLY A 63 8.33 0.55 2.08
C GLY A 63 7.50 0.84 0.86
N LYS A 64 8.13 0.76 -0.32
CA LYS A 64 7.49 0.89 -1.63
C LYS A 64 6.07 0.41 -1.45
N ALA A 65 5.10 1.33 -1.57
CA ALA A 65 3.71 1.10 -1.18
C ALA A 65 3.39 -0.36 -1.44
N LYS A 66 3.44 -1.18 -0.39
CA LYS A 66 2.98 -2.55 -0.54
C LYS A 66 1.52 -2.30 -0.78
N SER A 67 1.11 -2.48 -2.03
CA SER A 67 -0.27 -2.67 -2.45
C SER A 67 -0.82 -3.94 -1.78
N GLY A 68 -0.68 -4.04 -0.46
CA GLY A 68 -1.36 -4.96 0.42
C GLY A 68 -2.55 -4.19 0.97
N ILE A 69 -3.44 -3.80 0.07
CA ILE A 69 -4.85 -3.64 0.43
C ILE A 69 -5.27 -5.01 1.01
N PRO A 70 -6.01 -5.06 2.13
CA PRO A 70 -6.34 -6.31 2.82
C PRO A 70 -6.76 -7.40 1.84
N LEU A 71 -6.07 -8.53 1.95
CA LEU A 71 -6.16 -9.67 1.05
C LEU A 71 -7.36 -10.58 1.35
N ASP A 72 -8.42 -10.06 1.95
CA ASP A 72 -9.61 -10.80 2.38
C ASP A 72 -10.81 -9.88 2.14
N SER A 73 -11.94 -10.28 1.54
CA SER A 73 -12.77 -11.40 2.01
C SER A 73 -13.74 -11.95 0.95
N HIS A 74 -13.48 -11.77 -0.36
CA HIS A 74 -14.40 -12.31 -1.38
C HIS A 74 -13.91 -13.67 -1.93
N PRO A 75 -14.69 -14.77 -1.78
CA PRO A 75 -14.30 -16.11 -2.23
C PRO A 75 -13.88 -16.16 -3.72
N GLN A 76 -14.51 -15.34 -4.56
CA GLN A 76 -14.20 -15.29 -5.98
C GLN A 76 -12.84 -14.64 -6.28
N SER A 77 -12.42 -13.62 -5.51
CA SER A 77 -11.08 -13.01 -5.68
C SER A 77 -9.97 -13.99 -5.34
N LYS A 78 -10.16 -14.84 -4.32
CA LYS A 78 -9.23 -15.93 -3.99
C LYS A 78 -9.13 -16.93 -5.14
N LYS A 79 -10.26 -17.31 -5.73
CA LYS A 79 -10.30 -18.23 -6.88
C LYS A 79 -9.61 -17.67 -8.13
N ILE A 80 -9.80 -16.38 -8.43
CA ILE A 80 -9.11 -15.70 -9.55
C ILE A 80 -7.59 -15.74 -9.35
N ARG A 81 -7.11 -15.44 -8.14
CA ARG A 81 -5.68 -15.49 -7.81
C ARG A 81 -5.11 -16.91 -7.91
N ALA A 82 -5.83 -17.92 -7.42
CA ALA A 82 -5.41 -19.31 -7.50
C ALA A 82 -5.22 -19.77 -8.95
N LEU A 83 -6.23 -19.52 -9.81
CA LEU A 83 -6.14 -19.85 -11.24
C LEU A 83 -4.98 -19.13 -11.93
N TRP A 84 -4.72 -17.87 -11.58
CA TRP A 84 -3.59 -17.13 -12.13
C TRP A 84 -2.24 -17.77 -11.78
N LEU A 85 -2.08 -18.20 -10.52
CA LEU A 85 -0.86 -18.87 -10.06
C LEU A 85 -0.71 -20.24 -10.73
N GLU A 86 -1.77 -21.06 -10.79
CA GLU A 86 -1.75 -22.34 -11.48
C GLU A 86 -1.33 -22.20 -12.96
N MET A 87 -1.83 -21.17 -13.66
CA MET A 87 -1.45 -20.89 -15.04
C MET A 87 0.00 -20.41 -15.17
N ALA A 88 0.52 -19.67 -14.19
CA ALA A 88 1.92 -19.29 -14.15
C ALA A 88 2.82 -20.50 -13.91
N ASP A 89 2.46 -21.38 -12.98
CA ASP A 89 3.18 -22.61 -12.68
C ASP A 89 3.15 -23.59 -13.87
N ALA A 90 2.05 -23.62 -14.62
CA ALA A 90 1.95 -24.37 -15.89
C ALA A 90 2.79 -23.77 -17.04
N GLY A 91 3.41 -22.61 -16.84
CA GLY A 91 4.22 -21.89 -17.82
C GLY A 91 3.41 -21.09 -18.86
N VAL A 92 2.10 -20.95 -18.67
CA VAL A 92 1.22 -20.18 -19.57
C VAL A 92 1.41 -18.68 -19.36
N ILE A 93 1.62 -18.28 -18.11
CA ILE A 93 1.79 -16.87 -17.70
C ILE A 93 3.25 -16.68 -17.27
N ARG A 94 3.91 -15.67 -17.86
CA ARG A 94 5.30 -15.34 -17.54
C ARG A 94 5.45 -14.58 -16.22
N ASP A 95 4.47 -13.75 -15.87
CA ASP A 95 4.51 -12.91 -14.67
C ASP A 95 3.40 -13.32 -13.67
N ARG A 96 3.82 -14.00 -12.61
CA ARG A 96 2.96 -14.45 -11.50
C ARG A 96 2.53 -13.36 -10.53
N SER A 97 2.95 -12.10 -10.74
CA SER A 97 2.67 -11.00 -9.82
C SER A 97 1.21 -10.57 -9.81
N GLU A 98 0.73 -10.10 -8.66
CA GLU A 98 -0.62 -9.55 -8.52
C GLU A 98 -0.83 -8.27 -9.36
N LYS A 99 0.26 -7.57 -9.66
CA LYS A 99 0.24 -6.43 -10.58
C LYS A 99 -0.12 -6.88 -12.01
N ALA A 100 0.48 -7.96 -12.49
CA ALA A 100 0.14 -8.51 -13.81
C ALA A 100 -1.32 -8.97 -13.87
N LEU A 101 -1.82 -9.61 -12.80
CA LEU A 101 -3.23 -10.00 -12.69
C LEU A 101 -4.18 -8.80 -12.72
N THR A 102 -3.91 -7.75 -11.94
CA THR A 102 -4.76 -6.55 -11.91
C THR A 102 -4.75 -5.79 -13.23
N LEU A 103 -3.61 -5.72 -13.93
CA LEU A 103 -3.53 -5.16 -15.28
C LEU A 103 -4.33 -5.97 -16.30
N TRP A 104 -4.24 -7.29 -16.24
CA TRP A 104 -5.01 -8.18 -17.12
C TRP A 104 -6.52 -8.03 -16.86
N VAL A 105 -6.96 -8.06 -15.61
CA VAL A 105 -8.37 -7.83 -15.26
C VAL A 105 -8.83 -6.45 -15.70
N LYS A 106 -8.03 -5.40 -15.50
CA LYS A 106 -8.35 -4.05 -15.97
C LYS A 106 -8.54 -3.99 -17.49
N ARG A 107 -7.75 -4.74 -18.25
CA ARG A 107 -7.92 -4.85 -19.71
C ARG A 107 -9.22 -5.56 -20.09
N GLU A 108 -9.61 -6.58 -19.33
CA GLU A 108 -10.78 -7.42 -19.63
C GLU A 108 -12.11 -6.84 -19.16
N THR A 109 -12.12 -6.03 -18.10
CA THR A 109 -13.34 -5.51 -17.46
C THR A 109 -13.35 -3.99 -17.25
N GLY A 110 -12.23 -3.31 -17.49
CA GLY A 110 -12.05 -1.89 -17.18
C GLY A 110 -11.73 -1.61 -15.70
N ILE A 111 -11.79 -2.63 -14.83
CA ILE A 111 -11.72 -2.46 -13.37
C ILE A 111 -10.27 -2.55 -12.88
N SER A 112 -9.84 -1.52 -12.15
CA SER A 112 -8.42 -1.40 -11.74
C SER A 112 -8.04 -2.26 -10.52
N ALA A 113 -9.01 -2.86 -9.81
CA ALA A 113 -8.72 -3.69 -8.65
C ALA A 113 -9.75 -4.82 -8.47
N LEU A 114 -9.29 -6.03 -8.14
CA LEU A 114 -10.15 -7.21 -7.94
C LEU A 114 -11.27 -7.00 -6.90
N ARG A 115 -11.03 -6.15 -5.89
CA ARG A 115 -12.01 -5.81 -4.84
C ARG A 115 -13.24 -5.05 -5.35
N TRP A 116 -13.13 -4.45 -6.53
CA TRP A 116 -14.21 -3.67 -7.14
C TRP A 116 -15.02 -4.48 -8.15
N LEU A 117 -14.68 -5.76 -8.33
CA LEU A 117 -15.51 -6.67 -9.12
C LEU A 117 -16.77 -7.01 -8.33
N ASN A 118 -17.92 -6.89 -8.99
CA ASN A 118 -19.15 -7.51 -8.50
C ASN A 118 -19.13 -9.03 -8.81
N ALA A 119 -20.12 -9.78 -8.28
CA ALA A 119 -20.15 -11.23 -8.38
C ALA A 119 -20.25 -11.77 -9.82
N GLU A 120 -20.96 -11.06 -10.70
CA GLU A 120 -21.11 -11.42 -12.11
C GLU A 120 -19.80 -11.18 -12.88
N GLN A 121 -19.18 -10.03 -12.67
CA GLN A 121 -17.90 -9.68 -13.28
C GLN A 121 -16.80 -10.64 -12.83
N ALA A 122 -16.74 -10.96 -11.55
CA ALA A 122 -15.81 -11.93 -11.02
C ALA A 122 -16.03 -13.34 -11.63
N SER A 123 -17.28 -13.76 -11.79
CA SER A 123 -17.61 -15.02 -12.46
C SER A 123 -17.18 -15.02 -13.94
N SER A 124 -17.44 -13.94 -14.65
CA SER A 124 -16.99 -13.74 -16.05
C SER A 124 -15.47 -13.82 -16.17
N VAL A 125 -14.74 -13.17 -15.25
CA VAL A 125 -13.26 -13.22 -15.19
C VAL A 125 -12.77 -14.65 -14.95
N ILE A 126 -13.39 -15.39 -14.03
CA ILE A 126 -13.05 -16.80 -13.76
C ILE A 126 -13.24 -17.66 -15.01
N GLU A 127 -14.36 -17.50 -15.72
CA GLU A 127 -14.64 -18.28 -16.93
C GLU A 127 -13.69 -17.93 -18.08
N LYS A 128 -13.30 -16.65 -18.22
CA LYS A 128 -12.26 -16.23 -19.17
C LYS A 128 -10.91 -16.87 -18.84
N LEU A 129 -10.51 -16.88 -17.56
CA LEU A 129 -9.26 -17.53 -17.12
C LEU A 129 -9.29 -19.04 -17.42
N LYS A 130 -10.36 -19.75 -17.09
CA LYS A 130 -10.51 -21.17 -17.41
C LYS A 130 -10.43 -21.45 -18.91
N LYS A 131 -11.10 -20.65 -19.74
CA LYS A 131 -11.04 -20.79 -21.21
C LYS A 131 -9.62 -20.57 -21.72
N TRP A 132 -8.90 -19.59 -21.18
CA TRP A 132 -7.51 -19.35 -21.55
C TRP A 132 -6.61 -20.50 -21.09
N GLN A 133 -6.75 -20.97 -19.85
CA GLN A 133 -6.05 -22.14 -19.31
C GLN A 133 -6.24 -23.35 -20.22
N ARG A 134 -7.49 -23.71 -20.56
CA ARG A 134 -7.77 -24.85 -21.47
C ARG A 134 -7.12 -24.71 -22.84
N ARG A 135 -7.13 -23.51 -23.44
CA ARG A 135 -6.47 -23.28 -24.73
C ARG A 135 -4.95 -23.47 -24.64
N ALA A 136 -4.35 -23.01 -23.54
CA ALA A 136 -2.92 -23.09 -23.35
C ALA A 136 -2.44 -24.49 -22.94
N THR A 137 -3.22 -25.22 -22.14
CA THR A 137 -2.90 -26.59 -21.72
C THR A 137 -3.29 -27.63 -22.74
N GLY A 138 -4.36 -27.41 -23.53
CA GLY A 138 -4.77 -28.28 -24.64
C GLY A 138 -3.86 -28.21 -25.86
N ALA A 139 -2.93 -27.24 -25.90
CA ALA A 139 -1.93 -27.09 -26.95
C ALA A 139 -0.60 -27.80 -26.66
N LYS A 140 -0.44 -28.44 -25.49
CA LYS A 140 0.68 -29.36 -25.22
C LYS A 140 0.29 -30.75 -25.70
N ARG A 141 0.53 -31.03 -26.99
CA ARG A 141 0.79 -32.37 -27.50
C ARG A 141 2.29 -32.55 -27.64
#